data_AF-A0A3Q0J6W8-F1
#
_entry.id   AF-A0A3Q0J6W8-F1
#
_cell.length_a   1.000
_cell.length_b   1.000
_cell.length_c   1.000
_cell.angle_alpha   90.00
_cell.angle_beta   90.00
_cell.angle_gamma   90.00
#
_symmetry.space_group_name_H-M   'P 1'
#
loop_
_entity.id
_entity.type
_entity.pdbx_description
1 polymer ?
#
loop_
_entity_poly.entity_id
_entity_poly.type
_entity_poly.pdbx_seq_one_letter_code
_entity_poly.pdbx_strand_id
1 'polypeptide(L)'
;MAGDLTNVGILWALLSLVAAVLCCSGFYIPFWVQGRLDRYPAYFSSFRRCGFLKYDARRKLLLMDHGCGRYENFKDIPSGWWQLTTIFVGFGGTVAMIIAITAMSACCISYVVQKSTAKVAGGVQLFAALMISIGVAVYPLGWDNPEMKEACGGLSSPYKLGSCDLSWSIWLLVAAILVLITCTFLSIFAAKVSPDQISY
;
A
#
# COMPACT_ATOMS: atom_id res chain seq x y z
N MET A 1 31.54 -12.16 -11.13
CA MET A 1 30.50 -11.19 -10.74
C MET A 1 29.77 -11.81 -9.55
N ALA A 2 30.33 -11.65 -8.34
CA ALA A 2 29.79 -12.27 -7.13
C ALA A 2 29.44 -11.16 -6.15
N GLY A 3 28.14 -10.95 -5.95
CA GLY A 3 27.64 -10.13 -4.85
C GLY A 3 28.04 -10.75 -3.51
N ASP A 4 28.38 -9.93 -2.52
CA ASP A 4 28.61 -10.36 -1.14
C ASP A 4 27.31 -10.79 -0.42
N LEU A 5 26.20 -10.88 -1.16
CA LEU A 5 24.92 -11.40 -0.68
C LEU A 5 24.94 -12.93 -0.53
N THR A 6 24.30 -13.42 0.54
CA THR A 6 23.95 -14.84 0.67
C THR A 6 22.77 -15.19 -0.25
N ASN A 7 22.47 -16.47 -0.47
CA ASN A 7 21.22 -16.86 -1.15
C ASN A 7 19.98 -16.28 -0.44
N VAL A 8 20.06 -16.12 0.89
CA VAL A 8 19.02 -15.48 1.71
C VAL A 8 18.92 -13.98 1.40
N GLY A 9 20.04 -13.30 1.16
CA GLY A 9 20.07 -11.90 0.72
C GLY A 9 19.43 -11.68 -0.64
N ILE A 10 19.66 -12.60 -1.60
CA ILE A 10 19.01 -12.54 -2.93
C ILE A 10 17.50 -12.73 -2.79
N LEU A 11 17.06 -13.72 -2.00
CA LEU A 11 15.65 -13.93 -1.70
C LEU A 11 15.02 -12.70 -1.04
N TRP A 12 15.71 -12.10 -0.06
CA TRP A 12 15.28 -10.87 0.61
C TRP A 12 15.10 -9.72 -0.38
N ALA A 13 16.02 -9.51 -1.32
CA ALA A 13 15.91 -8.47 -2.34
C ALA A 13 14.70 -8.69 -3.27
N LEU A 14 14.52 -9.92 -3.77
CA LEU A 14 13.38 -10.28 -4.62
C LEU A 14 12.04 -10.10 -3.89
N LEU A 15 11.94 -10.57 -2.65
CA LEU A 15 10.73 -10.39 -1.85
C LEU A 15 10.45 -8.92 -1.52
N SER A 16 11.51 -8.12 -1.30
CA SER A 16 11.37 -6.67 -1.12
C SER A 16 10.78 -6.00 -2.36
N LEU A 17 11.19 -6.42 -3.57
CA LEU A 17 10.61 -5.95 -4.82
C LEU A 17 9.14 -6.37 -4.96
N VAL A 18 8.82 -7.63 -4.66
CA VAL A 18 7.43 -8.12 -4.68
C VAL A 18 6.55 -7.32 -3.72
N ALA A 19 7.02 -7.08 -2.50
CA ALA A 19 6.31 -6.27 -1.52
C ALA A 19 6.04 -4.84 -2.01
N ALA A 20 7.04 -4.20 -2.63
CA ALA A 20 6.88 -2.86 -3.20
C ALA A 20 5.83 -2.84 -4.31
N VAL A 21 5.86 -3.80 -5.25
CA VAL A 21 4.88 -3.89 -6.34
C VAL A 21 3.46 -4.15 -5.82
N LEU A 22 3.30 -5.06 -4.87
CA LEU A 22 2.02 -5.33 -4.21
C LEU A 22 1.50 -4.09 -3.49
N CYS A 23 2.36 -3.37 -2.76
CA CYS A 23 1.97 -2.15 -2.06
C CYS A 23 1.55 -1.05 -3.03
N CYS A 24 2.34 -0.78 -4.07
CA CYS A 24 2.02 0.25 -5.07
C CYS A 24 0.73 -0.08 -5.83
N SER A 25 0.54 -1.34 -6.22
CA SER A 25 -0.66 -1.79 -6.93
C SER A 25 -1.88 -1.75 -6.02
N GLY A 26 -1.78 -2.30 -4.81
CA GLY A 26 -2.85 -2.27 -3.81
C GLY A 26 -3.24 -0.84 -3.43
N PHE A 27 -2.29 0.09 -3.36
CA PHE A 27 -2.55 1.49 -3.04
C PHE A 27 -3.17 2.26 -4.21
N TYR A 28 -2.60 2.14 -5.41
CA TYR A 28 -3.00 2.96 -6.56
C TYR A 28 -4.30 2.52 -7.21
N ILE A 29 -4.62 1.22 -7.12
CA ILE A 29 -5.78 0.65 -7.77
C ILE A 29 -7.03 0.82 -6.87
N PRO A 30 -8.14 1.37 -7.38
CA PRO A 30 -9.28 1.79 -6.56
C PRO A 30 -10.19 0.65 -6.06
N PHE A 31 -9.86 -0.62 -6.33
CA PHE A 31 -10.72 -1.77 -6.00
C PHE A 31 -10.51 -2.26 -4.55
N TRP A 32 -10.71 -1.39 -3.56
CA TRP A 32 -10.64 -1.77 -2.14
C TRP A 32 -12.02 -2.20 -1.63
N VAL A 33 -13.02 -1.36 -1.91
CA VAL A 33 -14.42 -1.62 -1.59
C VAL A 33 -15.24 -1.53 -2.87
N GLN A 34 -16.16 -2.49 -3.04
CA GLN A 34 -17.13 -2.52 -4.11
C GLN A 34 -18.52 -2.24 -3.56
N GLY A 35 -19.15 -1.19 -4.09
CA GLY A 35 -20.54 -0.83 -3.85
C GLY A 35 -21.35 -0.73 -5.12
N ARG A 36 -22.56 -0.18 -4.99
CA ARG A 36 -23.46 0.04 -6.12
C ARG A 36 -24.14 1.38 -6.02
N LEU A 37 -24.07 2.16 -7.08
CA LEU A 37 -24.82 3.40 -7.23
C LEU A 37 -25.88 3.15 -8.31
N ASP A 38 -27.15 3.16 -7.89
CA ASP A 38 -28.29 2.65 -8.66
C ASP A 38 -28.09 1.21 -9.16
N ARG A 39 -27.74 1.03 -10.44
CA ARG A 39 -27.49 -0.28 -11.08
C ARG A 39 -26.03 -0.52 -11.44
N TYR A 40 -25.15 0.46 -11.21
CA TYR A 40 -23.76 0.42 -11.66
C TYR A 40 -22.80 0.15 -10.50
N PRO A 41 -21.72 -0.61 -10.72
CA PRO A 41 -20.72 -0.84 -9.70
C PRO A 41 -19.94 0.44 -9.42
N ALA A 42 -19.76 0.74 -8.13
CA ALA A 42 -18.92 1.83 -7.64
C ALA A 42 -17.76 1.24 -6.85
N TYR A 43 -16.57 1.84 -6.99
CA TYR A 43 -15.37 1.39 -6.29
C TYR A 43 -14.71 2.54 -5.56
N PHE A 44 -14.27 2.28 -4.33
CA PHE A 44 -13.69 3.28 -3.46
C PHE A 44 -12.33 2.80 -2.96
N SER A 45 -11.33 3.66 -3.02
CA SER A 45 -10.10 3.58 -2.23
C SER A 45 -9.91 4.87 -1.43
N SER A 46 -8.78 5.01 -0.73
CA SER A 46 -8.55 6.16 0.14
C SER A 46 -8.45 7.50 -0.60
N PHE A 47 -8.04 7.52 -1.87
CA PHE A 47 -7.87 8.76 -2.66
C PHE A 47 -8.36 8.67 -4.11
N ARG A 48 -8.83 7.50 -4.56
CA ARG A 48 -9.41 7.29 -5.90
C ARG A 48 -10.75 6.59 -5.79
N ARG A 49 -11.56 6.76 -6.83
CA ARG A 49 -12.86 6.14 -6.97
C ARG A 49 -13.19 5.85 -8.43
N CYS A 50 -14.06 4.89 -8.67
CA CYS A 50 -14.64 4.64 -9.99
C CYS A 50 -16.16 4.51 -9.89
N GLY A 51 -16.90 4.91 -10.92
CA GLY A 51 -18.36 4.80 -10.90
C GLY A 51 -18.98 5.80 -9.93
N PHE A 52 -18.91 7.11 -10.25
CA PHE A 52 -19.42 8.19 -9.39
C PHE A 52 -20.31 9.15 -10.17
N LEU A 53 -21.20 9.85 -9.45
CA LEU A 53 -22.05 10.89 -10.05
C LEU A 53 -21.24 12.17 -10.29
N LYS A 54 -21.29 12.66 -11.53
CA LYS A 54 -20.68 13.92 -11.94
C LYS A 54 -21.76 14.88 -12.42
N TYR A 55 -21.73 16.12 -11.92
CA TYR A 55 -22.64 17.17 -12.37
C TYR A 55 -22.24 17.66 -13.77
N ASP A 56 -23.13 17.51 -14.74
CA ASP A 56 -22.95 18.04 -16.10
C ASP A 56 -23.62 19.41 -16.21
N ALA A 57 -22.81 20.47 -16.19
CA ALA A 57 -23.28 21.85 -16.28
C ALA A 57 -24.02 22.15 -17.61
N ARG A 58 -23.75 21.41 -18.69
CA ARG A 58 -24.43 21.61 -19.98
C ARG A 58 -25.86 21.09 -19.95
N ARG A 59 -26.06 19.95 -19.29
CA ARG A 59 -27.36 19.28 -19.19
C ARG A 59 -28.11 19.58 -17.89
N LYS A 60 -27.49 20.28 -16.93
CA LYS A 60 -28.01 20.58 -15.59
C LYS A 60 -28.51 19.34 -14.85
N LEU A 61 -27.82 18.22 -15.03
CA LEU A 61 -28.19 16.90 -14.51
C LEU A 61 -26.94 16.19 -13.95
N LEU A 62 -27.15 15.31 -12.96
CA LEU A 62 -26.13 14.40 -12.47
C LEU A 62 -26.06 13.18 -13.41
N LEU A 63 -24.89 12.93 -13.97
CA LEU A 63 -24.64 11.79 -14.85
C LEU A 63 -23.67 10.83 -14.18
N MET A 64 -23.89 9.53 -14.37
CA MET A 64 -22.94 8.52 -13.93
C MET A 64 -21.69 8.55 -14.80
N ASP A 65 -20.54 8.79 -14.17
CA ASP A 65 -19.23 8.62 -14.79
C ASP A 65 -18.72 7.21 -14.48
N HIS A 66 -18.52 6.40 -15.51
CA HIS A 66 -18.00 5.04 -15.39
C HIS A 66 -16.47 5.01 -15.30
N GLY A 67 -15.82 6.15 -15.48
CA GLY A 67 -14.37 6.29 -15.35
C GLY A 67 -13.87 6.19 -13.91
N CYS A 68 -12.56 6.03 -13.78
CA CYS A 68 -11.85 6.10 -12.51
C CYS A 68 -11.18 7.46 -12.35
N GLY A 69 -11.47 8.16 -11.26
CA GLY A 69 -10.98 9.50 -10.95
C GLY A 69 -10.16 9.56 -9.65
N ARG A 70 -9.43 10.65 -9.49
CA ARG A 70 -8.81 11.08 -8.23
C ARG A 70 -9.57 12.31 -7.73
N TYR A 71 -9.68 12.49 -6.43
CA TYR A 71 -10.11 13.76 -5.85
C TYR A 71 -9.15 14.88 -6.27
N GLU A 72 -9.65 16.07 -6.61
CA GLU A 72 -8.82 17.16 -7.16
C GLU A 72 -7.75 17.57 -6.14
N ASN A 73 -8.18 17.87 -4.92
CA ASN A 73 -7.32 18.22 -3.80
C ASN A 73 -7.37 17.17 -2.68
N PHE A 74 -6.35 17.16 -1.84
CA PHE A 74 -6.29 16.26 -0.67
C PHE A 74 -7.45 16.49 0.32
N LYS A 75 -7.91 17.74 0.43
CA LYS A 75 -9.04 18.12 1.30
C LYS A 75 -10.39 17.61 0.78
N ASP A 76 -10.47 17.26 -0.50
CA ASP A 76 -11.71 16.79 -1.13
C ASP A 76 -11.95 15.29 -0.88
N ILE A 77 -10.98 14.59 -0.27
CA ILE A 77 -11.14 13.22 0.22
C ILE A 77 -12.22 13.24 1.33
N PRO A 78 -13.28 12.42 1.23
CA PRO A 78 -14.54 12.60 1.96
C PRO A 78 -14.46 12.35 3.47
N SER A 79 -13.37 11.74 3.97
CA SER A 79 -13.15 11.55 5.40
C SER A 79 -11.70 11.83 5.80
N GLY A 80 -11.52 12.39 6.99
CA GLY A 80 -10.18 12.56 7.59
C GLY A 80 -9.46 11.23 7.81
N TRP A 81 -10.21 10.15 8.01
CA TRP A 81 -9.65 8.79 8.12
C TRP A 81 -9.04 8.32 6.79
N TRP A 82 -9.69 8.56 5.65
CA TRP A 82 -9.14 8.22 4.35
C TRP A 82 -7.95 9.10 3.95
N GLN A 83 -7.94 10.36 4.40
CA GLN A 83 -6.76 11.23 4.30
C GLN A 83 -5.57 10.63 5.06
N LEU A 84 -5.78 10.21 6.31
CA LEU A 84 -4.75 9.53 7.11
C LEU A 84 -4.30 8.22 6.45
N THR A 85 -5.22 7.36 6.02
CA THR A 85 -4.88 6.14 5.25
C THR A 85 -3.98 6.44 4.07
N THR A 86 -4.29 7.49 3.29
CA THR A 86 -3.50 7.90 2.13
C THR A 86 -2.08 8.30 2.51
N ILE A 87 -1.91 9.03 3.62
CA ILE A 87 -0.59 9.41 4.14
C ILE A 87 0.17 8.18 4.62
N PHE A 88 -0.43 7.36 5.48
CA PHE A 88 0.23 6.20 6.09
C PHE A 88 0.62 5.13 5.07
N VAL A 89 -0.30 4.72 4.20
CA VAL A 89 -0.04 3.71 3.15
C VAL A 89 0.90 4.27 2.09
N GLY A 90 0.70 5.52 1.65
CA GLY A 90 1.56 6.15 0.64
C GLY A 90 3.00 6.34 1.11
N PHE A 91 3.20 6.81 2.34
CA PHE A 91 4.53 6.98 2.92
C PHE A 91 5.21 5.63 3.19
N GLY A 92 4.51 4.67 3.81
CA GLY A 92 5.03 3.32 4.02
C GLY A 92 5.40 2.62 2.72
N GLY A 93 4.58 2.76 1.67
CA GLY A 93 4.86 2.22 0.34
C GLY A 93 6.07 2.87 -0.33
N THR A 94 6.25 4.19 -0.19
CA THR A 94 7.42 4.90 -0.70
C THR A 94 8.70 4.41 -0.03
N VAL A 95 8.67 4.25 1.30
CA VAL A 95 9.79 3.69 2.06
C VAL A 95 10.11 2.26 1.61
N ALA A 96 9.09 1.41 1.44
CA ALA A 96 9.26 0.05 0.93
C ALA A 96 9.89 0.01 -0.48
N MET A 97 9.49 0.93 -1.36
CA MET A 97 10.04 1.06 -2.72
C MET A 97 11.52 1.46 -2.70
N ILE A 98 11.91 2.43 -1.84
CA ILE A 98 13.32 2.83 -1.70
C ILE A 98 14.18 1.64 -1.23
N ILE A 99 13.67 0.85 -0.27
CA ILE A 99 14.38 -0.34 0.21
C ILE A 99 14.47 -1.38 -0.90
N ALA A 100 13.41 -1.62 -1.66
CA ALA A 100 13.42 -2.57 -2.77
C ALA A 100 14.46 -2.20 -3.83
N ILE A 101 14.53 -0.92 -4.23
CA ILE A 101 15.53 -0.43 -5.18
C ILE A 101 16.95 -0.62 -4.63
N THR A 102 17.16 -0.30 -3.35
CA THR A 102 18.46 -0.45 -2.68
C THR A 102 18.86 -1.93 -2.55
N ALA A 103 17.90 -2.82 -2.26
CA ALA A 103 18.14 -4.26 -2.16
C ALA A 103 18.46 -4.87 -3.53
N MET A 104 17.76 -4.42 -4.59
CA MET A 104 18.03 -4.85 -5.96
C MET A 104 19.37 -4.34 -6.47
N SER A 105 19.76 -3.10 -6.15
CA SER A 105 21.08 -2.58 -6.53
C SER A 105 22.22 -3.35 -5.86
N ALA A 106 22.01 -3.86 -4.64
CA ALA A 106 22.96 -4.72 -3.94
C ALA A 106 23.19 -6.09 -4.60
N CYS A 107 22.26 -6.56 -5.44
CA CYS A 107 22.45 -7.77 -6.24
C CYS A 107 23.49 -7.56 -7.36
N CYS A 108 23.63 -6.32 -7.84
CA CYS A 108 24.53 -5.94 -8.91
C CYS A 108 25.83 -5.27 -8.40
N ILE A 109 25.80 -4.66 -7.21
CA ILE A 109 26.89 -3.87 -6.62
C ILE A 109 27.19 -4.40 -5.21
N SER A 110 28.30 -5.14 -5.06
CA SER A 110 28.65 -5.85 -3.82
C SER A 110 28.92 -4.93 -2.61
N TYR A 111 29.21 -3.65 -2.82
CA TYR A 111 29.59 -2.71 -1.74
C TYR A 111 28.40 -2.09 -0.98
N VAL A 112 27.16 -2.23 -1.48
CA VAL A 112 26.01 -1.47 -0.97
C VAL A 112 25.43 -2.06 0.33
N VAL A 113 25.50 -3.38 0.53
CA VAL A 113 24.86 -4.06 1.67
C VAL A 113 25.90 -4.73 2.57
N GLN A 114 26.25 -4.03 3.65
CA GLN A 114 26.99 -4.60 4.77
C GLN A 114 26.02 -5.13 5.84
N LYS A 115 26.53 -5.93 6.79
CA LYS A 115 25.73 -6.53 7.88
C LYS A 115 24.96 -5.49 8.72
N SER A 116 25.55 -4.32 8.95
CA SER A 116 24.88 -3.21 9.64
C SER A 116 23.73 -2.64 8.80
N THR A 117 24.00 -2.36 7.53
CA THR A 117 23.01 -1.82 6.57
C THR A 117 21.83 -2.78 6.37
N ALA A 118 22.05 -4.10 6.32
CA ALA A 118 20.99 -5.09 6.19
C ALA A 118 20.05 -5.11 7.42
N LYS A 119 20.61 -4.96 8.64
CA LYS A 119 19.80 -4.84 9.86
C LYS A 119 18.99 -3.55 9.89
N VAL A 120 19.60 -2.43 9.52
CA VAL A 120 18.91 -1.14 9.41
C VAL A 120 17.79 -1.24 8.37
N ALA A 121 18.06 -1.81 7.20
CA ALA A 121 17.06 -2.02 6.15
C ALA A 121 15.87 -2.86 6.64
N GLY A 122 16.12 -3.94 7.39
CA GLY A 122 15.04 -4.73 8.01
C GLY A 122 14.21 -3.96 9.02
N GLY A 123 14.85 -3.12 9.84
CA GLY A 123 14.16 -2.23 10.77
C GLY A 123 13.28 -1.20 10.05
N VAL A 124 13.79 -0.61 8.96
CA VAL A 124 13.02 0.32 8.12
C VAL A 124 11.88 -0.40 7.38
N GLN A 125 12.06 -1.66 6.95
CA GLN A 125 10.99 -2.49 6.38
C GLN A 125 9.87 -2.75 7.39
N LEU A 126 10.24 -3.03 8.66
CA LEU A 126 9.26 -3.22 9.72
C LEU A 126 8.47 -1.93 9.96
N PHE A 127 9.16 -0.80 10.01
CA PHE A 127 8.52 0.50 10.14
C PHE A 127 7.55 0.79 8.98
N ALA A 128 7.95 0.50 7.74
CA ALA A 128 7.07 0.60 6.57
C ALA A 128 5.83 -0.30 6.71
N ALA A 129 6.01 -1.56 7.12
CA ALA A 129 4.92 -2.51 7.34
C ALA A 129 3.93 -2.01 8.41
N LEU A 130 4.44 -1.44 9.52
CA LEU A 130 3.62 -0.86 10.58
C LEU A 130 2.80 0.34 10.07
N MET A 131 3.40 1.24 9.28
CA MET A 131 2.68 2.38 8.72
C MET A 131 1.58 1.93 7.75
N ILE A 132 1.87 0.99 6.85
CA ILE A 132 0.86 0.45 5.93
C ILE A 132 -0.27 -0.23 6.72
N SER A 133 0.07 -1.01 7.76
CA SER A 133 -0.90 -1.66 8.65
C SER A 133 -1.82 -0.66 9.34
N ILE A 134 -1.26 0.43 9.89
CA ILE A 134 -2.03 1.51 10.50
C ILE A 134 -2.98 2.13 9.47
N GLY A 135 -2.48 2.45 8.27
CA GLY A 135 -3.30 3.04 7.21
C GLY A 135 -4.47 2.15 6.79
N VAL A 136 -4.23 0.84 6.64
CA VAL A 136 -5.27 -0.16 6.33
C VAL A 136 -6.27 -0.31 7.49
N ALA A 137 -5.81 -0.30 8.75
CA ALA A 137 -6.70 -0.37 9.91
C ALA A 137 -7.53 0.93 10.12
N VAL A 138 -6.99 2.09 9.74
CA VAL A 138 -7.72 3.36 9.82
C VAL A 138 -8.78 3.48 8.72
N TYR A 139 -8.57 2.83 7.57
CA TYR A 139 -9.47 2.98 6.42
C TYR A 139 -10.95 2.67 6.72
N PRO A 140 -11.29 1.56 7.41
CA PRO A 140 -12.67 1.25 7.80
C PRO A 140 -13.35 2.26 8.74
N LEU A 141 -12.59 3.12 9.42
CA LEU A 141 -13.18 4.16 10.25
C LEU A 141 -13.90 5.23 9.41
N GLY A 142 -13.49 5.40 8.16
CA GLY A 142 -14.06 6.38 7.25
C GLY A 142 -15.28 5.92 6.45
N TRP A 143 -15.82 4.72 6.71
CA TRP A 143 -16.94 4.14 5.94
C TRP A 143 -18.32 4.75 6.23
N ASP A 144 -18.39 5.69 7.17
CA ASP A 144 -19.60 6.41 7.55
C ASP A 144 -19.82 7.71 6.77
N ASN A 145 -18.94 8.00 5.81
CA ASN A 145 -19.03 9.16 4.93
C ASN A 145 -20.25 9.09 3.99
N PRO A 146 -20.81 10.24 3.57
CA PRO A 146 -22.01 10.26 2.74
C PRO A 146 -21.89 9.48 1.43
N GLU A 147 -20.74 9.58 0.76
CA GLU A 147 -20.47 8.88 -0.51
C GLU A 147 -20.53 7.35 -0.34
N MET A 148 -20.02 6.82 0.78
CA MET A 148 -20.10 5.39 1.03
C MET A 148 -21.49 4.95 1.48
N LYS A 149 -22.21 5.76 2.27
CA LYS A 149 -23.61 5.49 2.62
C LYS A 149 -24.54 5.46 1.41
N GLU A 150 -24.24 6.27 0.39
CA GLU A 150 -25.01 6.26 -0.86
C GLU A 150 -24.79 4.97 -1.65
N ALA A 151 -23.54 4.49 -1.74
CA ALA A 151 -23.20 3.30 -2.51
C ALA A 151 -23.36 1.96 -1.76
N CYS A 152 -23.34 2.01 -0.43
CA CYS A 152 -23.33 0.85 0.46
C CYS A 152 -24.55 0.78 1.40
N GLY A 153 -25.49 1.70 1.25
CA GLY A 153 -26.67 1.83 2.08
C GLY A 153 -26.44 2.62 3.38
N GLY A 154 -27.52 3.23 3.90
CA GLY A 154 -27.46 4.11 5.07
C GLY A 154 -27.06 3.44 6.40
N LEU A 155 -26.91 2.11 6.41
CA LEU A 155 -26.40 1.34 7.55
C LEU A 155 -24.86 1.27 7.59
N SER A 156 -24.15 1.83 6.60
CA SER A 156 -22.69 1.86 6.64
C SER A 156 -22.21 2.72 7.82
N SER A 157 -21.29 2.15 8.60
CA SER A 157 -20.72 2.76 9.79
C SER A 157 -19.24 2.37 9.90
N PRO A 158 -18.48 2.91 10.86
CA PRO A 158 -17.10 2.48 11.08
C PRO A 158 -17.02 0.96 11.24
N TYR A 159 -16.17 0.30 10.45
CA TYR A 159 -16.02 -1.16 10.38
C TYR A 159 -17.28 -1.96 9.99
N LYS A 160 -18.34 -1.31 9.48
CA LYS A 160 -19.52 -1.97 8.92
C LYS A 160 -19.80 -1.45 7.52
N LEU A 161 -19.55 -2.30 6.53
CA LEU A 161 -19.71 -1.96 5.11
C LEU A 161 -21.16 -1.81 4.65
N GLY A 162 -22.16 -2.34 5.37
CA GLY A 162 -23.55 -2.35 4.88
C GLY A 162 -23.73 -3.37 3.75
N SER A 163 -24.21 -2.93 2.58
CA SER A 163 -24.43 -3.77 1.38
C SER A 163 -23.21 -3.85 0.44
N CYS A 164 -22.07 -3.31 0.87
CA CYS A 164 -20.82 -3.35 0.11
C CYS A 164 -19.92 -4.52 0.49
N ASP A 165 -19.06 -4.91 -0.45
CA ASP A 165 -18.09 -5.99 -0.28
C ASP A 165 -16.66 -5.47 -0.40
N LEU A 166 -15.71 -6.16 0.26
CA LEU A 166 -14.28 -5.92 0.05
C LEU A 166 -13.86 -6.49 -1.30
N SER A 167 -13.04 -5.73 -2.02
CA SER A 167 -12.48 -6.12 -3.31
C SER A 167 -10.98 -6.41 -3.21
N TRP A 168 -10.33 -6.76 -4.33
CA TRP A 168 -9.03 -7.44 -4.31
C TRP A 168 -7.83 -6.57 -3.92
N SER A 169 -7.89 -5.25 -4.12
CA SER A 169 -6.73 -4.38 -3.87
C SER A 169 -6.36 -4.28 -2.39
N ILE A 170 -7.33 -4.41 -1.48
CA ILE A 170 -7.06 -4.45 -0.03
C ILE A 170 -6.23 -5.68 0.34
N TRP A 171 -6.49 -6.82 -0.32
CA TRP A 171 -5.75 -8.07 -0.08
C TRP A 171 -4.32 -7.99 -0.60
N LEU A 172 -4.04 -7.19 -1.63
CA LEU A 172 -2.67 -6.91 -2.05
C LEU A 172 -1.90 -6.12 -0.98
N LEU A 173 -2.54 -5.19 -0.29
CA LEU A 173 -1.91 -4.46 0.82
C LEU A 173 -1.63 -5.38 2.02
N VAL A 174 -2.58 -6.27 2.34
CA VAL A 174 -2.36 -7.30 3.38
C VAL A 174 -1.19 -8.21 3.00
N ALA A 175 -1.13 -8.68 1.75
CA ALA A 175 -0.01 -9.47 1.26
C ALA A 175 1.31 -8.70 1.32
N ALA A 176 1.32 -7.43 0.93
CA ALA A 176 2.52 -6.58 1.02
C ALA A 176 3.02 -6.45 2.47
N ILE A 177 2.14 -6.24 3.45
CA ILE A 177 2.49 -6.20 4.88
C ILE A 177 3.15 -7.51 5.32
N LEU A 178 2.55 -8.65 4.97
CA LEU A 178 3.08 -9.96 5.34
C LEU A 178 4.48 -10.20 4.74
N VAL A 179 4.66 -9.87 3.46
CA VAL A 179 5.96 -10.00 2.79
C VAL A 179 7.00 -9.06 3.40
N LEU A 180 6.64 -7.82 3.73
CA LEU A 180 7.55 -6.88 4.41
C LEU A 180 8.01 -7.40 5.78
N ILE A 181 7.09 -7.96 6.58
CA ILE A 181 7.41 -8.57 7.87
C ILE A 181 8.36 -9.76 7.66
N THR A 182 8.10 -10.62 6.67
CA THR A 182 9.03 -11.71 6.33
C THR A 182 10.41 -11.16 5.92
N CYS A 183 10.45 -10.11 5.10
CA CYS A 183 11.71 -9.46 4.71
C CYS A 183 12.49 -8.92 5.91
N THR A 184 11.84 -8.36 6.92
CA THR A 184 12.51 -7.92 8.17
C THR A 184 13.28 -9.07 8.83
N PHE A 185 12.69 -10.27 8.91
CA PHE A 185 13.39 -11.43 9.48
C PHE A 185 14.54 -11.91 8.60
N LEU A 186 14.34 -11.94 7.28
CA LEU A 186 15.37 -12.36 6.33
C LEU A 186 16.56 -11.40 6.29
N SER A 187 16.35 -10.11 6.54
CA SER A 187 17.41 -9.09 6.51
C SER A 187 18.52 -9.37 7.54
N ILE A 188 18.19 -10.05 8.65
CA ILE A 188 19.15 -10.45 9.69
C ILE A 188 20.21 -11.42 9.13
N PHE A 189 19.83 -12.23 8.13
CA PHE A 189 20.65 -13.28 7.52
C PHE A 189 21.12 -12.93 6.10
N ALA A 190 20.87 -11.70 5.64
CA ALA A 190 21.09 -11.31 4.24
C ALA A 190 22.55 -11.06 3.87
N ALA A 191 23.39 -10.60 4.80
CA ALA A 191 24.79 -10.25 4.54
C ALA A 191 25.76 -11.36 4.98
N LYS A 192 26.76 -11.67 4.14
CA LYS A 192 27.89 -12.53 4.53
C LYS A 192 28.74 -11.82 5.59
N VAL A 193 29.29 -12.58 6.53
CA VAL A 193 30.32 -12.05 7.45
C VAL A 193 31.62 -12.00 6.65
N SER A 194 32.15 -10.80 6.37
CA SER A 194 33.49 -10.68 5.77
C SER A 194 34.54 -11.04 6.84
N PRO A 195 35.55 -11.88 6.53
CA PRO A 195 36.60 -12.27 7.47
C PRO A 195 37.46 -11.11 8.02
N ASP A 196 37.43 -9.93 7.39
CA ASP A 196 38.29 -8.77 7.74
C ASP A 196 37.88 -8.02 9.03
N GLN A 197 37.02 -8.62 9.85
CA GLN A 197 36.61 -8.08 11.16
C GLN A 197 37.10 -8.95 12.34
N ILE A 198 38.01 -9.91 12.10
CA ILE A 198 38.62 -10.75 13.14
C ILE A 198 40.02 -10.25 13.55
N SER A 199 40.58 -9.29 12.82
CA SER A 199 41.92 -8.77 13.09
C SER A 199 41.87 -7.27 13.36
N TYR A 200 41.49 -6.86 14.57
CA TYR A 200 42.04 -5.68 15.28
C TYR A 200 41.59 -5.72 16.75
#